data_AF-B6ADQ1-F1
#
_entry.id   AF-B6ADQ1-F1
#
_cell.length_a   1.000
_cell.length_b   1.000
_cell.length_c   1.000
_cell.angle_alpha   90.00
_cell.angle_beta   90.00
_cell.angle_gamma   90.00
#
_symmetry.space_group_name_H-M   'P 1'
#
loop_
_entity.id
_entity.type
_entity.pdbx_description
1 polymer ?
#
loop_
_entity_poly.entity_id
_entity_poly.type
_entity_poly.pdbx_seq_one_letter_code
_entity_poly.pdbx_strand_id
1 'polypeptide(L)'
;MPKLEFIPYAQRVILRSQDDRKHRMKWEKQRDAEDRRTKREENRIELNNLLYKSTENKNINCTIDPIDDTDDLDNESEYNNWKQRELMRLERDYIECTTQNTIEYSTVEISKNLVDRSEKRKLRHKYLYMQKYYHKGSFFQDKDEPLYNRDFNLPTEEDKVDKTIFPKILQLRRGQLGKSGQSKHKTLRDEDTMSKTSLFYEAYKYNNISGKYKNNTIGNNTEFDRLSLKRK
;
A
#
# COMPACT_ATOMS: atom_id res chain seq x y z
N MET A 1 -51.95 -10.54 34.81
CA MET A 1 -52.28 -10.57 33.37
C MET A 1 -51.90 -9.23 32.77
N PRO A 2 -51.06 -9.16 31.74
CA PRO A 2 -50.77 -7.90 31.08
C PRO A 2 -52.07 -7.32 30.51
N LYS A 3 -52.30 -6.01 30.70
CA LYS A 3 -53.50 -5.32 30.24
C LYS A 3 -53.47 -5.27 28.70
N LEU A 4 -54.53 -5.74 28.06
CA LEU A 4 -54.65 -5.69 26.60
C LEU A 4 -55.01 -4.27 26.19
N GLU A 5 -54.02 -3.53 25.69
CA GLU A 5 -54.20 -2.18 25.15
C GLU A 5 -54.40 -2.25 23.64
N PHE A 6 -55.40 -1.51 23.14
CA PHE A 6 -55.70 -1.47 21.71
C PHE A 6 -54.63 -0.67 20.97
N ILE A 7 -53.85 -1.36 20.13
CA ILE A 7 -52.85 -0.73 19.26
C ILE A 7 -53.45 -0.57 17.85
N PRO A 8 -53.48 0.66 17.29
CA PRO A 8 -53.95 0.94 15.93
C PRO A 8 -53.24 0.07 14.88
N TYR A 9 -53.97 -0.30 13.82
CA TYR A 9 -53.45 -1.20 12.79
C TYR A 9 -52.12 -0.74 12.19
N ALA A 10 -51.98 0.55 11.86
CA ALA A 10 -50.74 1.12 11.33
C ALA A 10 -49.54 0.90 12.27
N GLN A 11 -49.75 1.07 13.58
CA GLN A 11 -48.70 0.90 14.58
C GLN A 11 -48.36 -0.58 14.81
N ARG A 12 -49.34 -1.48 14.68
CA ARG A 12 -49.12 -2.94 14.72
C ARG A 12 -48.28 -3.43 13.53
N VAL A 13 -48.51 -2.90 12.34
CA VAL A 13 -47.71 -3.22 11.14
C VAL A 13 -46.26 -2.74 11.31
N ILE A 14 -46.05 -1.54 11.85
CA ILE A 14 -44.72 -0.99 12.13
C ILE A 14 -43.99 -1.82 13.19
N LEU A 15 -44.65 -2.17 14.29
CA LEU A 15 -44.07 -3.01 15.36
C LEU A 15 -43.69 -4.40 14.84
N ARG A 16 -44.58 -5.04 14.06
CA ARG A 16 -44.28 -6.33 13.43
C ARG A 16 -43.07 -6.24 12.50
N SER A 17 -42.98 -5.19 11.70
CA SER A 17 -41.80 -4.94 10.84
C SER A 17 -40.51 -4.70 11.65
N GLN A 18 -40.60 -4.02 12.79
CA GLN A 18 -39.45 -3.82 13.69
C GLN A 18 -39.02 -5.12 14.38
N ASP A 19 -39.95 -5.96 14.79
CA ASP A 19 -39.67 -7.24 15.43
C ASP A 19 -39.11 -8.26 14.42
N ASP A 20 -39.64 -8.31 13.20
CA ASP A 20 -39.08 -9.11 12.10
C ASP A 20 -37.63 -8.69 11.78
N ARG A 21 -37.35 -7.36 11.81
CA ARG A 21 -35.99 -6.82 11.63
C ARG A 21 -35.07 -7.22 12.79
N LYS A 22 -35.52 -7.10 14.05
CA LYS A 22 -34.72 -7.53 15.22
C LYS A 22 -34.44 -9.02 15.19
N HIS A 23 -35.42 -9.83 14.82
CA HIS A 23 -35.28 -11.27 14.68
C HIS A 23 -34.26 -11.62 13.60
N ARG A 24 -34.35 -10.99 12.41
CA ARG A 24 -33.35 -11.16 11.34
C ARG A 24 -31.94 -10.80 11.77
N MET A 25 -31.76 -9.66 12.46
CA MET A 25 -30.45 -9.24 13.01
C MET A 25 -29.91 -10.23 14.06
N LYS A 26 -30.78 -10.85 14.85
CA LYS A 26 -30.38 -11.87 15.84
C LYS A 26 -29.94 -13.15 15.16
N TRP A 27 -30.66 -13.61 14.14
CA TRP A 27 -30.31 -14.77 13.32
C TRP A 27 -28.98 -14.57 12.57
N GLU A 28 -28.78 -13.40 11.99
CA GLU A 28 -27.52 -13.04 11.30
C GLU A 28 -26.34 -13.02 12.28
N LYS A 29 -26.50 -12.42 13.47
CA LYS A 29 -25.49 -12.47 14.53
C LYS A 29 -25.17 -13.89 15.01
N GLN A 30 -26.17 -14.77 15.10
CA GLN A 30 -25.97 -16.17 15.48
C GLN A 30 -25.17 -16.92 14.42
N ARG A 31 -25.51 -16.75 13.14
CA ARG A 31 -24.76 -17.30 12.00
C ARG A 31 -23.32 -16.80 11.99
N ASP A 32 -23.10 -15.48 12.10
CA ASP A 32 -21.76 -14.91 12.15
C ASP A 32 -20.95 -15.38 13.35
N ALA A 33 -21.60 -15.70 14.47
CA ALA A 33 -20.95 -16.24 15.66
C ALA A 33 -20.57 -17.71 15.46
N GLU A 34 -21.42 -18.48 14.79
CA GLU A 34 -21.19 -19.88 14.42
C GLU A 34 -20.08 -20.01 13.37
N ASP A 35 -20.09 -19.20 12.31
CA ASP A 35 -19.02 -19.12 11.31
C ASP A 35 -17.68 -18.71 11.94
N ARG A 36 -17.71 -17.82 12.93
CA ARG A 36 -16.51 -17.47 13.73
C ARG A 36 -16.06 -18.57 14.66
N ARG A 37 -16.94 -19.50 15.07
CA ARG A 37 -16.56 -20.66 15.88
C ARG A 37 -15.97 -21.76 15.00
N THR A 38 -16.61 -22.08 13.88
CA THR A 38 -16.10 -23.07 12.90
C THR A 38 -14.74 -22.65 12.38
N LYS A 39 -14.56 -21.40 11.97
CA LYS A 39 -13.27 -20.88 11.50
C LYS A 39 -12.16 -20.94 12.55
N ARG A 40 -12.49 -20.74 13.84
CA ARG A 40 -11.52 -20.90 14.93
C ARG A 40 -11.12 -22.36 15.12
N GLU A 41 -12.09 -23.27 15.00
CA GLU A 41 -11.86 -24.71 15.10
C GLU A 41 -11.01 -25.21 13.92
N GLU A 42 -11.32 -24.79 12.70
CA GLU A 42 -10.53 -25.05 11.49
C GLU A 42 -9.08 -24.55 11.66
N ASN A 43 -8.90 -23.29 12.07
CA ASN A 43 -7.57 -22.73 12.33
C ASN A 43 -6.82 -23.50 13.43
N ARG A 44 -7.52 -23.98 14.47
CA ARG A 44 -6.92 -24.77 15.55
C ARG A 44 -6.44 -26.13 15.03
N ILE A 45 -7.26 -26.80 14.23
CA ILE A 45 -6.91 -28.07 13.60
C ILE A 45 -5.74 -27.89 12.63
N GLU A 46 -5.77 -26.85 11.81
CA GLU A 46 -4.68 -26.52 10.87
C GLU A 46 -3.35 -26.29 11.61
N LEU A 47 -3.37 -25.48 12.68
CA LEU A 47 -2.19 -25.28 13.53
C LEU A 47 -1.68 -26.57 14.13
N ASN A 48 -2.57 -27.44 14.63
CA ASN A 48 -2.19 -28.71 15.22
C ASN A 48 -1.53 -29.64 14.18
N ASN A 49 -2.13 -29.75 12.99
CA ASN A 49 -1.57 -30.51 11.88
C ASN A 49 -0.18 -30.00 11.46
N LEU A 50 0.01 -28.67 11.46
CA LEU A 50 1.29 -28.05 11.13
C LEU A 50 2.36 -28.34 12.19
N LEU A 51 1.97 -28.37 13.47
CA LEU A 51 2.83 -28.76 14.59
C LEU A 51 3.25 -30.23 14.47
N TYR A 52 2.29 -31.13 14.25
CA TYR A 52 2.57 -32.57 14.05
C TYR A 52 3.53 -32.79 12.86
N LYS A 53 3.27 -32.15 11.73
CA LYS A 53 4.14 -32.23 10.55
C LYS A 53 5.54 -31.68 10.82
N SER A 54 5.67 -30.61 11.62
CA SER A 54 6.96 -30.07 12.05
C SER A 54 7.72 -31.06 12.95
N THR A 55 7.03 -31.76 13.85
CA THR A 55 7.66 -32.80 14.69
C THR A 55 8.04 -34.05 13.89
N GLU A 56 7.24 -34.47 12.92
CA GLU A 56 7.60 -35.57 12.02
C GLU A 56 8.81 -35.23 11.15
N ASN A 57 8.89 -34.01 10.61
CA ASN A 57 10.06 -33.56 9.86
C ASN A 57 11.33 -33.48 10.71
N LYS A 58 11.22 -33.24 12.03
CA LYS A 58 12.35 -33.33 12.96
C LYS A 58 12.76 -34.77 13.27
N ASN A 59 11.85 -35.73 13.13
CA ASN A 59 12.11 -37.15 13.33
C ASN A 59 12.66 -37.85 12.08
N ILE A 60 12.68 -37.18 10.93
CA ILE A 60 13.32 -37.67 9.70
C ILE A 60 14.76 -37.14 9.69
N ASN A 61 15.69 -37.97 10.18
CA ASN A 61 17.15 -37.83 10.07
C ASN A 61 17.80 -36.62 10.77
N CYS A 62 17.48 -36.38 12.04
CA CYS A 62 18.55 -36.01 12.97
C CYS A 62 19.19 -37.30 13.47
N THR A 63 20.09 -37.89 12.67
CA THR A 63 21.24 -38.58 13.27
C THR A 63 21.97 -37.47 14.01
N ILE A 64 21.63 -37.30 15.29
CA ILE A 64 22.44 -36.52 16.20
C ILE A 64 23.71 -37.34 16.27
N ASP A 65 24.69 -37.01 15.43
CA ASP A 65 26.05 -37.43 15.70
C ASP A 65 26.27 -37.10 17.17
N PRO A 66 26.67 -38.09 18.00
CA PRO A 66 26.93 -37.82 19.40
C PRO A 66 27.85 -36.61 19.43
N ILE A 67 27.41 -35.53 20.08
CA ILE A 67 28.21 -34.34 20.24
C ILE A 67 29.49 -34.84 20.91
N ASP A 68 30.61 -34.72 20.19
CA ASP A 68 31.91 -35.15 20.68
C ASP A 68 32.34 -34.16 21.76
N ASP A 69 31.86 -34.41 22.98
CA ASP A 69 32.20 -33.69 24.22
C ASP A 69 33.58 -34.13 24.77
N THR A 70 34.46 -34.70 23.93
CA THR A 70 35.82 -35.05 24.33
C THR A 70 36.70 -33.80 24.31
N ASP A 71 36.52 -32.93 25.31
CA ASP A 71 37.43 -31.83 25.61
C ASP A 71 38.83 -32.39 25.96
N ASP A 72 39.91 -31.63 25.70
CA ASP A 72 41.32 -31.93 26.04
C ASP A 72 42.06 -32.98 25.18
N LEU A 73 41.59 -33.29 23.95
CA LEU A 73 42.36 -34.14 23.03
C LEU A 73 43.55 -33.41 22.40
N ASP A 74 43.37 -32.12 22.08
CA ASP A 74 44.41 -31.27 21.49
C ASP A 74 44.31 -29.83 22.01
N ASN A 75 44.84 -29.62 23.22
CA ASN A 75 44.79 -28.33 23.93
C ASN A 75 45.36 -27.16 23.13
N GLU A 76 46.33 -27.40 22.24
CA GLU A 76 46.93 -26.33 21.44
C GLU A 76 46.00 -25.88 20.30
N SER A 77 45.38 -26.83 19.59
CA SER A 77 44.38 -26.55 18.55
C SER A 77 43.12 -25.89 19.13
N GLU A 78 42.62 -26.38 20.26
CA GLU A 78 41.46 -25.80 20.95
C GLU A 78 41.74 -24.37 21.42
N TYR A 79 42.91 -24.11 21.99
CA TYR A 79 43.33 -22.77 22.40
C TYR A 79 43.46 -21.83 21.20
N ASN A 80 44.01 -22.30 20.08
CA ASN A 80 44.11 -21.52 18.85
C ASN A 80 42.72 -21.20 18.26
N ASN A 81 41.81 -22.18 18.24
CA ASN A 81 40.43 -21.98 17.80
C ASN A 81 39.67 -21.01 18.72
N TRP A 82 39.87 -21.11 20.03
CA TRP A 82 39.34 -20.14 20.99
C TRP A 82 39.88 -18.74 20.72
N LYS A 83 41.20 -18.60 20.53
CA LYS A 83 41.85 -17.32 20.22
C LYS A 83 41.32 -16.72 18.91
N GLN A 84 41.10 -17.53 17.88
CA GLN A 84 40.50 -17.07 16.62
C GLN A 84 39.07 -16.57 16.82
N ARG A 85 38.25 -17.28 17.61
CA ARG A 85 36.88 -16.84 17.94
C ARG A 85 36.89 -15.54 18.71
N GLU A 86 37.76 -15.39 19.71
CA GLU A 86 37.92 -14.13 20.45
C GLU A 86 38.37 -12.98 19.55
N LEU A 87 39.33 -13.23 18.65
CA LEU A 87 39.79 -12.23 17.70
C LEU A 87 38.67 -11.80 16.76
N MET A 88 37.86 -12.72 16.26
CA MET A 88 36.67 -12.43 15.44
C MET A 88 35.58 -11.64 16.19
N ARG A 89 35.45 -11.85 17.51
CA ARG A 89 34.55 -11.04 18.36
C ARG A 89 35.07 -9.62 18.49
N LEU A 90 36.35 -9.46 18.82
CA LEU A 90 37.00 -8.15 18.89
C LEU A 90 36.95 -7.40 17.56
N GLU A 91 37.18 -8.10 16.45
CA GLU A 91 37.09 -7.52 15.10
C GLU A 91 35.66 -7.05 14.80
N ARG A 92 34.63 -7.84 15.14
CA ARG A 92 33.23 -7.44 14.99
C ARG A 92 32.91 -6.19 15.81
N ASP A 93 33.27 -6.18 17.08
CA ASP A 93 33.04 -5.04 17.97
C ASP A 93 33.75 -3.77 17.46
N TYR A 94 34.97 -3.93 16.93
CA TYR A 94 35.71 -2.85 16.29
C TYR A 94 35.04 -2.35 15.01
N ILE A 95 34.59 -3.25 14.14
CA ILE A 95 33.87 -2.89 12.91
C ILE A 95 32.54 -2.21 13.25
N GLU A 96 31.75 -2.72 14.19
CA GLU A 96 30.49 -2.11 14.61
C GLU A 96 30.72 -0.70 15.18
N CYS A 97 31.73 -0.52 16.03
CA CYS A 97 32.08 0.79 16.60
C CYS A 97 32.55 1.78 15.51
N THR A 98 33.45 1.35 14.62
CA THR A 98 33.97 2.22 13.55
C THR A 98 32.92 2.54 12.49
N THR A 99 32.08 1.57 12.10
CA THR A 99 30.97 1.79 11.16
C THR A 99 29.94 2.73 11.75
N GLN A 100 29.54 2.56 13.01
CA GLN A 100 28.59 3.47 13.67
C GLN A 100 29.14 4.91 13.69
N ASN A 101 30.38 5.09 14.15
CA ASN A 101 31.03 6.40 14.19
C ASN A 101 31.14 7.02 12.78
N THR A 102 31.63 6.27 11.79
CA THR A 102 31.80 6.79 10.42
C THR A 102 30.47 7.10 9.72
N ILE A 103 29.42 6.30 9.95
CA ILE A 103 28.06 6.57 9.47
C ILE A 103 27.54 7.86 10.10
N GLU A 104 27.70 8.06 11.39
CA GLU A 104 27.26 9.28 12.08
C GLU A 104 28.01 10.52 11.57
N TYR A 105 29.33 10.47 11.46
CA TYR A 105 30.12 11.59 10.92
C TYR A 105 29.79 11.88 9.45
N SER A 106 29.70 10.84 8.61
CA SER A 106 29.40 11.01 7.18
C SER A 106 27.98 11.50 6.93
N THR A 107 26.99 11.04 7.68
CA THR A 107 25.60 11.53 7.54
C THR A 107 25.49 13.01 7.91
N VAL A 108 26.19 13.46 8.96
CA VAL A 108 26.26 14.87 9.34
C VAL A 108 26.97 15.71 8.28
N GLU A 109 28.09 15.25 7.72
CA GLU A 109 28.80 15.98 6.65
C GLU A 109 28.04 15.99 5.32
N ILE A 110 27.42 14.88 4.94
CA ILE A 110 26.62 14.75 3.72
C ILE A 110 25.35 15.61 3.84
N SER A 111 24.71 15.67 5.01
CA SER A 111 23.52 16.51 5.22
C SER A 111 23.81 17.99 5.02
N LYS A 112 24.96 18.48 5.53
CA LYS A 112 25.44 19.85 5.32
C LYS A 112 25.70 20.13 3.84
N ASN A 113 26.33 19.20 3.12
CA ASN A 113 26.64 19.34 1.69
C ASN A 113 25.42 19.15 0.75
N LEU A 114 24.39 18.41 1.16
CA LEU A 114 23.18 18.14 0.37
C LEU A 114 22.19 19.30 0.38
N VAL A 115 22.12 20.06 1.49
CA VAL A 115 21.33 21.30 1.57
C VAL A 115 21.76 22.27 0.47
N ASP A 116 23.05 22.31 0.13
CA ASP A 116 23.59 23.20 -0.91
C ASP A 116 23.49 22.67 -2.36
N ARG A 117 23.07 21.41 -2.58
CA ARG A 117 23.21 20.75 -3.91
C ARG A 117 21.98 20.04 -4.44
N SER A 118 20.81 20.19 -3.81
CA SER A 118 19.62 19.38 -4.10
C SER A 118 18.75 19.87 -5.28
N GLU A 119 19.36 20.12 -6.44
CA GLU A 119 18.67 20.20 -7.73
C GLU A 119 18.87 18.94 -8.60
N LYS A 120 19.25 17.80 -7.99
CA LYS A 120 19.22 16.52 -8.71
C LYS A 120 17.76 16.09 -8.86
N ARG A 121 17.12 16.58 -9.93
CA ARG A 121 15.80 16.15 -10.41
C ARG A 121 15.80 14.61 -10.48
N LYS A 122 15.22 13.96 -9.47
CA LYS A 122 14.95 12.53 -9.50
C LYS A 122 14.25 12.25 -10.82
N LEU A 123 14.82 11.38 -11.65
CA LEU A 123 14.19 10.91 -12.88
C LEU A 123 12.83 10.34 -12.51
N ARG A 124 11.77 11.14 -12.64
CA ARG A 124 10.42 10.73 -12.28
C ARG A 124 9.97 9.73 -13.35
N HIS A 125 9.75 8.49 -12.94
CA HIS A 125 9.13 7.48 -13.79
C HIS A 125 7.78 8.00 -14.30
N LYS A 126 7.51 7.84 -15.61
CA LYS A 126 6.28 8.29 -16.25
C LYS A 126 5.26 7.15 -16.25
N TYR A 127 4.26 7.25 -15.39
CA TYR A 127 3.16 6.30 -15.30
C TYR A 127 2.20 6.40 -16.50
N LEU A 128 1.58 5.26 -16.86
CA LEU A 128 0.48 5.19 -17.82
C LEU A 128 -0.84 5.72 -17.22
N TYR A 129 -1.80 6.07 -18.10
CA TYR A 129 -3.09 6.58 -17.67
C TYR A 129 -3.84 5.56 -16.79
N MET A 130 -4.23 5.98 -15.58
CA MET A 130 -4.88 5.14 -14.55
C MET A 130 -4.05 3.92 -14.07
N GLN A 131 -2.73 3.92 -14.25
CA GLN A 131 -1.87 2.91 -13.63
C GLN A 131 -1.87 3.05 -12.10
N LYS A 132 -1.91 1.93 -11.37
CA LYS A 132 -1.84 1.95 -9.91
C LYS A 132 -0.41 2.14 -9.42
N TYR A 133 -0.22 3.03 -8.44
CA TYR A 133 1.05 3.15 -7.71
C TYR A 133 1.19 2.04 -6.67
N TYR A 134 2.37 1.45 -6.60
CA TYR A 134 2.76 0.54 -5.53
C TYR A 134 3.94 1.13 -4.77
N HIS A 135 3.76 1.27 -3.46
CA HIS A 135 4.85 1.64 -2.58
C HIS A 135 5.73 0.41 -2.33
N LYS A 136 7.05 0.58 -2.41
CA LYS A 136 8.03 -0.50 -2.21
C LYS A 136 7.94 -1.16 -0.82
N GLY A 137 7.38 -0.43 0.15
CA GLY A 137 7.39 -0.81 1.56
C GLY A 137 8.48 -0.05 2.31
N SER A 138 8.38 0.00 3.65
CA SER A 138 9.39 0.61 4.51
C SER A 138 10.25 -0.42 5.26
N PHE A 139 9.80 -1.67 5.30
CA PHE A 139 10.44 -2.75 6.04
C PHE A 139 11.17 -3.69 5.08
N PHE A 140 12.22 -4.36 5.56
CA PHE A 140 13.00 -5.36 4.83
C PHE A 140 13.45 -4.85 3.45
N GLN A 141 14.05 -3.66 3.41
CA GLN A 141 14.55 -3.05 2.18
C GLN A 141 16.06 -3.16 2.06
N ASP A 142 16.64 -4.13 2.76
CA ASP A 142 18.07 -4.38 2.75
C ASP A 142 18.46 -4.81 1.34
N LYS A 143 19.49 -4.14 0.81
CA LYS A 143 19.77 -4.11 -0.63
C LYS A 143 20.34 -5.41 -1.19
N ASP A 144 20.53 -6.40 -0.34
CA ASP A 144 21.24 -7.62 -0.65
C ASP A 144 20.39 -8.59 -1.47
N GLU A 145 19.05 -8.48 -1.41
CA GLU A 145 18.19 -9.30 -2.26
C GLU A 145 17.92 -8.66 -3.64
N PRO A 146 18.12 -9.41 -4.74
CA PRO A 146 17.89 -8.91 -6.10
C PRO A 146 16.41 -8.57 -6.37
N LEU A 147 15.49 -9.12 -5.58
CA LEU A 147 14.06 -8.84 -5.67
C LEU A 147 13.74 -7.35 -5.45
N TYR A 148 14.41 -6.72 -4.48
CA TYR A 148 14.18 -5.33 -4.12
C TYR A 148 14.78 -4.32 -5.09
N ASN A 149 15.63 -4.78 -6.01
CA ASN A 149 16.27 -3.93 -7.03
C ASN A 149 15.45 -3.84 -8.33
N ARG A 150 14.31 -4.53 -8.41
CA ARG A 150 13.41 -4.50 -9.58
C ARG A 150 12.69 -3.15 -9.69
N ASP A 151 12.34 -2.76 -10.91
CA ASP A 151 11.52 -1.57 -11.14
C ASP A 151 10.04 -1.86 -10.80
N PHE A 152 9.62 -1.42 -9.61
CA PHE A 152 8.23 -1.55 -9.15
C PHE A 152 7.26 -0.56 -9.81
N ASN A 153 7.77 0.40 -10.60
CA ASN A 153 6.93 1.38 -11.27
C ASN A 153 6.41 0.87 -12.63
N LEU A 154 6.87 -0.30 -13.08
CA LEU A 154 6.42 -0.90 -14.35
C LEU A 154 4.90 -1.19 -14.33
N PRO A 155 4.22 -1.02 -15.47
CA PRO A 155 2.81 -1.33 -15.58
C PRO A 155 2.56 -2.83 -15.42
N THR A 156 1.56 -3.17 -14.59
CA THR A 156 1.01 -4.53 -14.53
C THR A 156 0.35 -4.88 -15.87
N GLU A 157 0.17 -6.15 -16.17
CA GLU A 157 -0.41 -6.64 -17.44
C GLU A 157 -1.72 -5.92 -17.84
N GLU A 158 -2.67 -5.79 -16.91
CA GLU A 158 -3.94 -5.07 -17.12
C GLU A 158 -3.81 -3.54 -17.31
N ASP A 159 -2.66 -2.96 -16.94
CA ASP A 159 -2.38 -1.54 -17.09
C ASP A 159 -1.53 -1.25 -18.35
N LYS A 160 -1.11 -2.27 -19.10
CA LYS A 160 -0.40 -2.11 -20.39
C LYS A 160 -1.32 -1.62 -21.52
N VAL A 161 -2.62 -1.81 -21.40
CA VAL A 161 -3.61 -1.36 -22.38
C VAL A 161 -3.88 0.14 -22.22
N ASP A 162 -4.03 0.84 -23.34
CA ASP A 162 -4.41 2.26 -23.32
C ASP A 162 -5.87 2.41 -22.92
N LYS A 163 -6.08 2.78 -21.65
CA LYS A 163 -7.42 2.92 -21.09
C LYS A 163 -8.19 4.12 -21.66
N THR A 164 -7.55 5.04 -22.39
CA THR A 164 -8.24 6.22 -22.96
C THR A 164 -9.26 5.85 -24.04
N ILE A 165 -9.07 4.69 -24.69
CA ILE A 165 -9.93 4.18 -25.77
C ILE A 165 -11.26 3.65 -25.21
N PHE A 166 -11.30 3.26 -23.94
CA PHE A 166 -12.52 2.72 -23.33
C PHE A 166 -13.58 3.80 -23.07
N PRO A 167 -14.87 3.42 -23.07
CA PRO A 167 -15.96 4.28 -22.59
C PRO A 167 -15.69 4.84 -21.18
N LYS A 168 -16.13 6.07 -20.89
CA LYS A 168 -15.79 6.80 -19.63
C LYS A 168 -16.08 5.99 -18.36
N ILE A 169 -17.10 5.12 -18.38
CA ILE A 169 -17.45 4.27 -17.24
C ILE A 169 -16.44 3.13 -16.99
N LEU A 170 -15.76 2.65 -18.04
CA LEU A 170 -14.75 1.59 -17.99
C LEU A 170 -13.33 2.13 -17.80
N GLN A 171 -13.12 3.45 -17.95
CA GLN A 171 -11.85 4.12 -17.68
C GLN A 171 -11.56 4.18 -16.17
N LEU A 172 -11.34 3.03 -15.55
CA LEU A 172 -11.16 2.86 -14.10
C LEU A 172 -9.76 2.32 -13.80
N ARG A 173 -9.31 2.56 -12.56
CA ARG A 173 -8.13 1.88 -12.02
C ARG A 173 -8.41 0.39 -11.86
N ARG A 174 -7.35 -0.42 -11.84
CA ARG A 174 -7.44 -1.87 -11.69
C ARG A 174 -8.32 -2.29 -10.51
N GLY A 175 -9.28 -3.17 -10.76
CA GLY A 175 -10.15 -3.75 -9.73
C GLY A 175 -11.19 -2.79 -9.14
N GLN A 176 -11.45 -1.62 -9.75
CA GLN A 176 -12.46 -0.66 -9.27
C GLN A 176 -13.85 -0.86 -9.88
N LEU A 177 -13.95 -1.64 -10.96
CA LEU A 177 -15.22 -1.96 -11.61
C LEU A 177 -16.14 -2.70 -10.61
N GLY A 178 -17.36 -2.22 -10.42
CA GLY A 178 -18.36 -2.85 -9.54
C GLY A 178 -18.12 -2.64 -8.03
N LYS A 179 -17.14 -1.82 -7.61
CA LYS A 179 -16.90 -1.52 -6.19
C LYS A 179 -17.61 -0.25 -5.74
N SER A 180 -18.23 -0.30 -4.56
CA SER A 180 -18.90 0.85 -3.92
C SER A 180 -17.93 1.97 -3.49
N GLY A 181 -16.63 1.67 -3.34
CA GLY A 181 -15.58 2.61 -2.93
C GLY A 181 -14.84 3.30 -4.09
N GLN A 182 -15.48 3.49 -5.24
CA GLN A 182 -14.83 4.11 -6.39
C GLN A 182 -14.60 5.61 -6.17
N SER A 183 -13.38 6.09 -6.42
CA SER A 183 -13.09 7.54 -6.45
C SER A 183 -13.84 8.19 -7.62
N LYS A 184 -14.54 9.30 -7.34
CA LYS A 184 -15.27 10.08 -8.35
C LYS A 184 -14.31 10.77 -9.32
N HIS A 185 -13.22 11.32 -8.79
CA HIS A 185 -12.23 12.07 -9.54
C HIS A 185 -11.10 11.18 -10.05
N LYS A 186 -10.66 11.40 -11.30
CA LYS A 186 -9.66 10.56 -11.99
C LYS A 186 -8.31 11.25 -12.11
N THR A 187 -8.26 12.37 -12.83
CA THR A 187 -7.06 13.19 -13.00
C THR A 187 -7.38 14.64 -12.73
N LEU A 188 -6.39 15.41 -12.26
CA LEU A 188 -6.58 16.85 -12.05
C LEU A 188 -7.05 17.57 -13.32
N ARG A 189 -6.62 17.07 -14.49
CA ARG A 189 -7.02 17.59 -15.79
C ARG A 189 -8.49 17.33 -16.12
N ASP A 190 -9.04 16.19 -15.69
CA ASP A 190 -10.48 15.89 -15.88
C ASP A 190 -11.37 16.81 -15.03
N GLU A 191 -10.86 17.33 -13.91
CA GLU A 191 -11.57 18.24 -13.01
C GLU A 191 -11.29 19.73 -13.30
N ASP A 192 -10.38 20.02 -14.22
CA ASP A 192 -10.00 21.39 -14.58
C ASP A 192 -11.08 22.05 -15.46
N THR A 193 -11.89 22.89 -14.83
CA THR A 193 -12.99 23.62 -15.48
C THR A 193 -12.53 24.88 -16.22
N MET A 194 -11.25 25.25 -16.14
CA MET A 194 -10.69 26.42 -16.86
C MET A 194 -10.45 26.14 -18.35
N SER A 195 -10.71 24.92 -18.82
CA SER A 195 -10.62 24.61 -20.24
C SER A 195 -11.61 25.45 -21.06
N LYS A 196 -11.14 25.96 -22.22
CA LYS A 196 -11.96 26.73 -23.19
C LYS A 196 -13.12 25.89 -23.77
N THR A 197 -13.09 24.57 -23.60
CA THR A 197 -14.13 23.61 -23.99
C THR A 197 -15.06 23.21 -22.84
N SER A 198 -14.87 23.75 -21.64
CA SER A 198 -15.77 23.51 -20.51
C SER A 198 -17.08 24.25 -20.70
N LEU A 199 -18.21 23.61 -20.34
CA LEU A 199 -19.54 24.24 -20.35
C LEU A 199 -19.58 25.52 -19.48
N PHE A 200 -18.76 25.56 -18.42
CA PHE A 200 -18.61 26.74 -17.58
C PHE A 200 -17.98 27.91 -18.34
N TYR A 201 -16.99 27.65 -19.19
CA TYR A 201 -16.35 28.66 -20.03
C TYR A 201 -17.28 29.14 -21.14
N GLU A 202 -18.08 28.25 -21.72
CA GLU A 202 -19.13 28.66 -22.68
C GLU A 202 -20.14 29.57 -22.01
N ALA A 203 -20.71 29.18 -20.86
CA ALA A 203 -21.64 30.03 -20.12
C ALA A 203 -21.04 31.39 -19.73
N TYR A 204 -19.77 31.41 -19.28
CA TYR A 204 -19.05 32.65 -19.01
C TYR A 204 -18.87 33.52 -20.26
N LYS A 205 -18.55 32.92 -21.40
CA LYS A 205 -18.46 33.62 -22.69
C LYS A 205 -19.81 34.20 -23.06
N TYR A 206 -20.89 33.41 -23.03
CA TYR A 206 -22.25 33.84 -23.40
C TYR A 206 -22.76 34.99 -22.53
N ASN A 207 -22.53 34.95 -21.22
CA ASN A 207 -22.93 36.01 -20.31
C ASN A 207 -22.10 37.30 -20.47
N ASN A 208 -20.88 37.20 -20.99
CA ASN A 208 -20.02 38.35 -21.30
C ASN A 208 -20.09 38.81 -22.76
N ILE A 209 -21.03 38.30 -23.58
CA ILE A 209 -21.25 38.78 -24.97
C ILE A 209 -21.71 40.24 -25.02
N SER A 210 -22.24 40.81 -23.93
CA SER A 210 -22.53 42.25 -23.83
C SER A 210 -21.26 43.12 -23.76
N GLY A 211 -20.09 42.51 -23.53
CA GLY A 211 -18.78 43.16 -23.45
C GLY A 211 -18.07 43.35 -24.80
N LYS A 212 -18.77 43.40 -25.93
CA LYS A 212 -18.17 43.74 -27.24
C LYS A 212 -17.47 45.10 -27.28
N TYR A 213 -17.67 45.94 -26.26
CA TYR A 213 -16.97 47.20 -26.07
C TYR A 213 -16.37 47.26 -24.68
N LYS A 214 -15.16 46.71 -24.53
CA LYS A 214 -14.11 47.16 -23.61
C LYS A 214 -13.00 46.13 -23.67
N ASN A 215 -11.87 46.54 -24.24
CA ASN A 215 -10.50 46.27 -23.78
C ASN A 215 -9.55 46.40 -24.97
N ASN A 216 -9.37 47.64 -25.41
CA ASN A 216 -8.19 48.06 -26.18
C ASN A 216 -7.16 48.66 -25.20
N THR A 217 -6.88 47.92 -24.12
CA THR A 217 -5.87 48.28 -23.13
C THR A 217 -4.83 47.17 -23.07
N ILE A 218 -3.62 47.58 -23.47
CA ILE A 218 -2.36 46.84 -23.42
C ILE A 218 -2.21 46.21 -22.02
N GLY A 219 -2.28 44.88 -21.93
CA GLY A 219 -1.93 44.15 -20.70
C GLY A 219 -2.76 42.92 -20.35
N ASN A 220 -3.95 42.73 -20.93
CA ASN A 220 -4.82 41.60 -20.56
C ASN A 220 -4.61 40.36 -21.45
N ASN A 221 -3.37 39.88 -21.58
CA ASN A 221 -3.12 38.54 -22.12
C ASN A 221 -3.35 37.52 -20.99
N THR A 222 -4.61 37.11 -20.79
CA THR A 222 -4.99 35.99 -19.92
C THR A 222 -4.70 34.62 -20.56
N GLU A 223 -3.72 34.55 -21.45
CA GLU A 223 -3.20 33.29 -21.96
C GLU A 223 -2.06 32.81 -21.07
N PHE A 224 -2.44 32.06 -20.04
CA PHE A 224 -1.52 31.16 -19.36
C PHE A 224 -0.97 30.15 -20.37
N ASP A 225 0.35 30.10 -20.50
CA ASP A 225 1.07 29.15 -21.36
C ASP A 225 0.69 27.72 -20.99
N ARG A 226 -0.10 27.07 -21.84
CA ARG A 226 -0.56 25.70 -21.61
C ARG A 226 0.55 24.76 -22.06
N LEU A 227 0.84 23.74 -21.24
CA LEU A 227 1.59 22.57 -21.70
C LEU A 227 0.88 21.98 -22.93
N SER A 228 1.48 22.22 -24.10
CA SER A 228 0.93 21.84 -25.39
C SER A 228 0.64 20.34 -25.46
N LEU A 229 -0.41 19.99 -26.22
CA LEU A 229 -0.67 18.63 -26.69
C LEU A 229 0.44 18.22 -27.67
N LYS A 230 1.69 18.05 -27.22
CA LYS A 230 2.62 17.22 -27.95
C LYS A 230 2.17 15.77 -27.76
N ARG A 231 1.27 15.32 -28.64
CA ARG A 231 1.14 13.90 -28.97
C ARG A 231 2.53 13.46 -29.45
N LYS A 232 3.18 12.61 -28.66
CA LYS A 232 4.21 11.71 -29.17
C LYS A 232 3.51 10.46 -29.67
#